data_AF-A0ABD4ZFZ9-F1
#
_entry.id   AF-A0ABD4ZFZ9-F1
#
_cell.length_a   1.000
_cell.length_b   1.000
_cell.length_c   1.000
_cell.angle_alpha   90.00
_cell.angle_beta   90.00
_cell.angle_gamma   90.00
#
_symmetry.space_group_name_H-M   'P 1'
#
loop_
_entity.id
_entity.type
_entity.pdbx_description
1 polymer ?
#
loop_
_entity_poly.entity_id
_entity_poly.type
_entity_poly.pdbx_seq_one_letter_code
_entity_poly.pdbx_strand_id
1 'polypeptide(L)'
;GINAVKGVEIGDGFAVVEQRGSEHRDEMTPNGFESNHAGGILGGISSGQPIIATIALKPTSSITIPGRSINLEGEPVEVVTKGRHDPCVGI
;
A
#
# COMPACT_ATOMS: atom_id res chain seq x y z
N GLY A 1 3.60 -11.66 2.98
CA GLY A 1 3.34 -10.21 2.92
C GLY A 1 4.48 -9.47 3.59
N ILE A 2 4.62 -8.17 3.32
CA ILE A 2 5.61 -7.32 4.00
C ILE A 2 5.01 -6.82 5.31
N ASN A 3 5.80 -6.82 6.39
CA ASN A 3 5.34 -6.30 7.67
C ASN A 3 4.87 -4.86 7.55
N ALA A 4 3.86 -4.49 8.34
CA ALA A 4 3.18 -3.21 8.30
C ALA A 4 2.38 -2.89 7.02
N VAL A 5 2.49 -3.64 5.92
CA VAL A 5 1.66 -3.40 4.73
C VAL A 5 0.20 -3.74 5.02
N LYS A 6 -0.68 -2.78 4.69
CA LYS A 6 -2.14 -2.86 4.87
C LYS A 6 -2.91 -2.83 3.55
N GLY A 7 -2.28 -2.41 2.45
CA GLY A 7 -2.87 -2.38 1.12
C GLY A 7 -1.80 -2.45 0.04
N VAL A 8 -2.18 -2.98 -1.12
CA VAL A 8 -1.36 -3.04 -2.33
C VAL A 8 -2.23 -2.56 -3.49
N GLU A 9 -1.68 -1.70 -4.31
CA GLU A 9 -2.32 -1.09 -5.47
C GLU A 9 -1.46 -1.31 -6.71
N ILE A 10 -2.11 -1.49 -7.86
CA ILE A 10 -1.48 -1.55 -9.17
C ILE A 10 -2.05 -0.41 -10.02
N GLY A 11 -1.17 0.30 -10.73
CA GLY A 11 -1.56 1.44 -11.55
C GLY A 11 -2.27 2.52 -10.72
N ASP A 12 -3.45 2.93 -11.17
CA ASP A 12 -4.28 3.89 -10.47
C ASP A 12 -4.86 3.37 -9.14
N GLY A 13 -4.74 2.07 -8.85
CA GLY A 13 -5.05 1.52 -7.53
C GLY A 13 -6.51 1.69 -7.13
N PHE A 14 -6.75 2.20 -5.91
CA PHE A 14 -8.10 2.48 -5.43
C PHE A 14 -8.72 3.73 -6.09
N ALA A 15 -7.95 4.59 -6.75
CA ALA A 15 -8.50 5.78 -7.42
C ALA A 15 -9.47 5.41 -8.56
N VAL A 16 -9.37 4.19 -9.11
CA VAL A 16 -10.24 3.69 -10.20
C VAL A 16 -11.72 3.69 -9.83
N VAL A 17 -12.07 3.64 -8.53
CA VAL A 17 -13.47 3.62 -8.07
C VAL A 17 -14.19 4.93 -8.35
N GLU A 18 -13.45 6.02 -8.53
CA GLU A 18 -13.99 7.35 -8.82
C GLU A 18 -13.97 7.69 -10.32
N GLN A 19 -13.40 6.82 -11.16
CA GLN A 19 -13.18 7.07 -12.58
C GLN A 19 -14.29 6.49 -13.46
N ARG A 20 -14.54 7.13 -14.60
CA ARG A 20 -15.36 6.56 -15.67
C ARG A 20 -14.54 5.61 -16.52
N GLY A 21 -15.17 4.60 -17.10
CA GLY A 21 -14.50 3.72 -18.06
C GLY A 21 -14.04 4.42 -19.35
N SER A 22 -14.51 5.64 -19.65
CA SER A 22 -13.98 6.49 -20.72
C SER A 22 -12.68 7.21 -20.34
N GLU A 23 -12.39 7.33 -19.05
CA GLU A 23 -11.20 8.02 -18.52
C GLU A 23 -10.13 7.00 -18.15
N HIS A 24 -10.52 5.89 -17.52
CA HIS A 24 -9.60 4.86 -17.03
C HIS A 24 -8.97 3.99 -18.14
N ARG A 25 -9.59 3.92 -19.33
CA ARG A 25 -9.11 3.01 -20.37
C ARG A 25 -7.76 3.48 -20.91
N ASP A 26 -6.80 2.56 -20.98
CA ASP A 26 -5.55 2.83 -21.67
C ASP A 26 -5.75 2.67 -23.19
N GLU A 27 -5.87 3.80 -23.88
CA GLU A 27 -6.01 3.82 -25.34
C GLU A 27 -4.69 3.47 -26.03
N MET A 28 -4.78 2.88 -27.22
CA MET A 28 -3.63 2.36 -27.96
C MET A 28 -3.58 2.94 -29.37
N THR A 29 -2.36 3.33 -29.77
CA THR A 29 -2.01 3.76 -31.12
C THR A 29 -0.99 2.80 -31.74
N PRO A 30 -0.62 2.94 -33.03
CA PRO A 30 0.48 2.18 -33.60
C PRO A 30 1.83 2.34 -32.88
N ASN A 31 1.99 3.39 -32.07
CA ASN A 31 3.20 3.65 -31.28
C ASN A 31 3.13 3.06 -29.86
N GLY A 32 2.01 2.44 -29.47
CA GLY A 32 1.79 1.88 -28.14
C GLY A 32 0.64 2.55 -27.38
N PHE A 33 0.57 2.27 -26.08
CA PHE A 33 -0.42 2.85 -25.17
C PHE A 33 -0.14 4.35 -24.92
N GLU A 34 -1.20 5.15 -24.84
CA GLU A 34 -1.10 6.60 -24.57
C GLU A 34 -1.09 6.94 -23.07
N SER A 35 -1.52 6.01 -22.22
CA SER A 35 -1.57 6.13 -20.75
C SER A 35 -1.25 4.78 -20.10
N ASN A 36 -1.04 4.76 -18.77
CA ASN A 36 -0.71 3.54 -18.02
C ASN A 36 -1.52 3.42 -16.71
N HIS A 37 -2.83 3.64 -16.80
CA HIS A 37 -3.77 3.55 -15.69
C HIS A 37 -3.86 2.13 -15.11
N ALA A 38 -3.68 1.11 -15.95
CA ALA A 38 -3.60 -0.29 -15.54
C ALA A 38 -2.27 -0.66 -14.86
N GLY A 39 -1.30 0.26 -14.79
CA GLY A 39 -0.02 0.02 -14.11
C GLY A 39 0.80 -1.12 -14.70
N GLY A 40 0.78 -1.25 -16.03
CA GLY A 40 1.52 -2.25 -16.77
C GLY A 40 0.95 -3.66 -16.70
N ILE A 41 -0.21 -3.87 -16.06
CA ILE A 41 -0.85 -5.18 -15.92
C ILE A 41 -2.29 -5.11 -16.42
N LEU A 42 -2.56 -5.76 -17.55
CA LEU A 42 -3.89 -5.85 -18.16
C LEU A 42 -4.37 -7.30 -18.15
N GLY A 43 -5.53 -7.56 -17.55
CA GLY A 43 -6.07 -8.93 -17.46
C GLY A 43 -5.16 -9.92 -16.72
N GLY A 44 -4.29 -9.42 -15.82
CA GLY A 44 -3.31 -10.23 -15.11
C GLY A 44 -2.03 -10.54 -15.90
N ILE A 45 -1.83 -9.94 -17.07
CA ILE A 45 -0.67 -10.14 -17.94
C ILE A 45 0.05 -8.80 -18.11
N SER A 46 1.38 -8.81 -18.19
CA SER A 46 2.16 -7.60 -18.48
C SER A 46 1.78 -7.01 -19.83
N SER A 47 1.46 -5.71 -19.88
CA SER A 47 1.13 -5.00 -21.12
C SER A 47 2.36 -4.55 -21.92
N GLY A 48 3.56 -4.68 -21.33
CA GLY A 48 4.82 -4.15 -21.87
C GLY A 48 5.12 -2.72 -21.42
N GLN A 49 4.18 -2.05 -20.76
CA GLN A 49 4.40 -0.77 -20.09
C GLN A 49 5.06 -0.98 -18.72
N PRO A 50 5.60 0.08 -18.09
CA PRO A 50 6.13 -0.02 -16.73
C PRO A 50 5.11 -0.61 -15.76
N ILE A 51 5.53 -1.59 -14.96
CA ILE A 51 4.72 -2.10 -13.86
C ILE A 51 4.78 -1.09 -12.72
N ILE A 52 3.62 -0.59 -12.32
CA ILE A 52 3.48 0.39 -11.22
C ILE A 52 2.77 -0.31 -10.07
N ALA A 53 3.44 -0.38 -8.93
CA ALA A 53 2.89 -0.96 -7.70
C ALA A 53 3.15 -0.02 -6.51
N THR A 54 2.12 0.22 -5.72
CA THR A 54 2.17 1.04 -4.51
C THR A 54 1.74 0.20 -3.31
N ILE A 55 2.35 0.45 -2.15
CA ILE A 55 1.98 -0.20 -0.89
C ILE A 55 1.59 0.83 0.15
N ALA A 56 0.55 0.53 0.93
CA ALA A 56 0.15 1.32 2.09
C ALA A 56 0.72 0.68 3.36
N LEU A 57 1.54 1.41 4.11
CA LEU A 57 2.18 0.95 5.35
C LEU A 57 1.50 1.60 6.57
N LYS A 58 1.15 0.80 7.59
CA LYS A 58 0.70 1.35 8.87
C LYS A 58 1.87 2.00 9.61
N PRO A 59 1.61 2.97 10.49
CA PRO A 59 2.62 3.52 11.39
C PRO A 59 3.23 2.45 12.32
N THR A 60 4.47 2.71 12.76
CA THR A 60 5.18 1.87 13.75
C THR A 60 4.37 1.77 15.04
N SER A 61 4.13 0.55 15.52
CA SER A 61 3.35 0.33 16.74
C SER A 61 4.15 0.55 18.03
N SER A 62 5.49 0.47 17.96
CA SER A 62 6.40 0.71 19.08
C SER A 62 6.77 2.19 19.13
N ILE A 63 6.08 2.93 20.00
CA ILE A 63 6.33 4.35 20.25
C ILE A 63 6.46 4.60 21.74
N THR A 64 7.03 5.74 22.10
CA THR A 64 7.30 6.09 23.51
C THR A 64 6.04 6.43 24.32
N ILE A 65 4.88 6.53 23.66
CA ILE A 65 3.60 6.78 24.32
C ILE A 65 3.11 5.47 24.95
N PRO A 66 2.83 5.43 26.27
CA PRO A 66 2.28 4.26 26.91
C PRO A 66 0.94 3.84 26.29
N GLY A 67 0.77 2.53 26.10
CA GLY A 67 -0.45 1.93 25.54
C GLY A 67 -0.97 0.81 26.42
N ARG A 68 -2.30 0.65 26.47
CA ARG A 68 -2.92 -0.48 27.18
C ARG A 68 -2.77 -1.76 26.38
N SER A 69 -2.44 -2.85 27.06
CA SER A 69 -2.34 -4.20 26.50
C SER A 69 -2.76 -5.24 27.56
N ILE A 70 -2.57 -6.52 27.24
CA ILE A 70 -2.69 -7.64 28.17
C ILE A 70 -1.38 -8.43 28.21
N ASN A 71 -1.06 -9.03 29.36
CA ASN A 71 0.02 -10.02 29.48
C ASN A 71 -0.47 -11.42 29.07
N LEU A 72 0.39 -12.44 29.23
CA LEU A 72 0.07 -13.82 28.85
C LEU A 72 -0.97 -14.45 29.80
N GLU A 73 -1.08 -13.93 31.01
CA GLU A 73 -2.06 -14.31 32.03
C GLU A 73 -3.43 -13.64 31.80
N GLY A 74 -3.55 -12.75 30.81
CA GLY A 74 -4.78 -12.04 30.45
C GLY A 74 -5.07 -10.81 31.32
N GLU A 75 -4.13 -10.40 32.15
CA GLU A 75 -4.27 -9.25 33.02
C GLU A 75 -3.96 -7.93 32.26
N PRO A 76 -4.72 -6.85 32.50
CA PRO A 76 -4.43 -5.55 31.91
C PRO A 76 -3.06 -5.02 32.32
N VAL A 77 -2.25 -4.61 31.35
CA VAL A 77 -0.93 -4.01 31.57
C VAL A 77 -0.77 -2.73 30.75
N GLU A 78 0.10 -1.83 31.21
CA GLU A 78 0.55 -0.69 30.42
C GLU A 78 1.91 -1.00 29.79
N VAL A 79 1.98 -0.95 28.47
CA VAL A 79 3.20 -1.20 27.70
C VAL A 79 3.77 0.14 27.26
N VAL A 80 5.03 0.39 27.62
CA VAL A 80 5.81 1.50 27.08
C VAL A 80 7.09 0.95 26.46
N THR A 81 7.33 1.32 25.20
CA THR A 81 8.57 0.91 24.52
C THR A 81 9.64 1.97 24.79
N LYS A 82 10.73 1.58 25.47
CA LYS A 82 11.85 2.47 25.81
C LYS A 82 12.98 2.26 24.79
N GLY A 83 13.45 3.34 24.18
CA GLY A 83 14.53 3.31 23.18
C GLY A 83 14.21 4.11 21.93
N ARG A 84 15.15 4.16 20.97
CA ARG A 84 14.88 4.70 19.63
C ARG A 84 14.23 3.60 18.79
N HIS A 85 13.03 3.87 18.29
CA HIS A 85 12.35 3.03 17.33
C HIS A 85 12.25 3.76 15.99
N ASP A 86 12.07 2.98 14.93
CA ASP A 86 11.89 3.51 13.59
C ASP A 86 10.62 4.39 13.54
N PRO A 87 10.72 5.69 13.24
CA PRO A 87 9.56 6.56 13.14
C PRO A 87 8.69 6.27 11.90
N CYS A 88 9.24 5.61 10.88
CA CYS A 88 8.53 5.29 9.65
C CYS A 88 9.09 4.03 8.98
N VAL A 89 8.36 2.92 9.10
CA VAL A 89 8.66 1.62 8.47
C VAL A 89 8.60 1.60 6.93
N GLY A 90 8.43 2.76 6.28
CA GLY A 90 8.28 2.89 4.83
C GLY A 90 9.34 3.75 4.14
N ILE A 91 10.39 4.15 4.86
CA ILE A 91 11.55 4.86 4.31
C ILE A 91 12.65 3.86 3.95
#